data_AF-W7WW23-F1
#
_entry.id   AF-W7WW23-F1
#
_cell.length_a   1.000
_cell.length_b   1.000
_cell.length_c   1.000
_cell.angle_alpha   90.00
_cell.angle_beta   90.00
_cell.angle_gamma   90.00
#
_symmetry.space_group_name_H-M   'P 1'
#
loop_
_entity.id
_entity.type
_entity.pdbx_description
1 polymer ?
#
loop_
_entity_poly.entity_id
_entity_poly.type
_entity_poly.pdbx_seq_one_letter_code
_entity_poly.pdbx_strand_id
1 'polypeptide(L)'
;MNATATAAPTARPPVFISLVSNDISRGIVEAIVADNPEATVTEYPAMVKIDSPGRLVIRRESVEEQLGRHWDVQELHLNLISLSGTSTRPTTPSRSSGAPAPDPKPSRTRRQA
;
A
#
# COMPACT_ATOMS: atom_id res chain seq x y z
N MET A 1 -23.88 -26.54 7.36
CA MET A 1 -23.52 -26.66 5.94
C MET A 1 -23.03 -25.29 5.47
N ASN A 2 -21.71 -25.14 5.47
CA ASN A 2 -20.86 -24.25 4.65
C ASN A 2 -21.50 -23.02 3.98
N ALA A 3 -21.28 -21.86 4.61
CA ALA A 3 -21.40 -20.56 3.98
C ALA A 3 -20.44 -20.47 2.78
N THR A 4 -20.99 -20.46 1.58
CA THR A 4 -20.31 -20.05 0.34
C THR A 4 -19.92 -18.59 0.46
N ALA A 5 -18.67 -18.34 0.87
CA ALA A 5 -18.03 -17.06 0.63
C ALA A 5 -17.67 -17.00 -0.87
N THR A 6 -18.54 -16.34 -1.65
CA THR A 6 -18.20 -15.84 -2.97
C THR A 6 -17.04 -14.86 -2.79
N ALA A 7 -15.81 -15.32 -3.04
CA ALA A 7 -14.66 -14.45 -3.21
C ALA A 7 -14.88 -13.65 -4.51
N ALA A 8 -15.31 -12.40 -4.33
CA ALA A 8 -15.48 -11.39 -5.36
C ALA A 8 -14.19 -11.27 -6.22
N PRO A 9 -14.30 -10.87 -7.50
CA PRO A 9 -13.19 -10.85 -8.43
C PRO A 9 -12.02 -10.08 -7.83
N THR A 10 -10.83 -10.67 -7.92
CA THR A 10 -9.54 -10.06 -7.57
C THR A 10 -9.21 -8.97 -8.60
N ALA A 11 -10.11 -8.00 -8.79
CA ALA A 11 -9.87 -6.81 -9.56
C ALA A 11 -8.87 -5.99 -8.75
N ARG A 12 -7.62 -5.98 -9.19
CA ARG A 12 -6.56 -5.18 -8.59
C ARG A 12 -7.08 -3.73 -8.53
N PRO A 13 -7.32 -3.16 -7.35
CA PRO A 13 -7.90 -1.84 -7.27
C PRO A 13 -6.96 -0.87 -7.99
N PRO A 14 -7.50 0.05 -8.82
CA PRO A 14 -6.68 1.03 -9.50
C PRO A 14 -5.91 1.84 -8.46
N VAL A 15 -4.63 2.05 -8.73
CA VAL A 15 -3.73 2.81 -7.88
C VAL A 15 -3.57 4.16 -8.52
N PHE A 16 -3.82 5.22 -7.77
CA PHE A 16 -3.62 6.58 -8.26
C PHE A 16 -2.79 7.39 -7.29
N ILE A 17 -2.00 8.31 -7.84
CA ILE A 17 -1.20 9.28 -7.11
C ILE A 17 -1.53 10.67 -7.63
N SER A 18 -1.66 11.63 -6.72
CA SER A 18 -1.87 13.04 -7.02
C SER A 18 -0.71 13.83 -6.46
N LEU A 19 -0.05 14.60 -7.31
CA LEU A 19 1.10 15.44 -7.00
C LEU A 19 0.74 16.92 -7.21
N VAL A 20 1.41 17.84 -6.51
CA VAL A 20 1.30 19.28 -6.75
C VAL A 20 1.85 19.60 -8.14
N SER A 21 1.18 20.47 -8.90
CA SER A 21 1.67 20.90 -10.21
C SER A 21 2.85 21.85 -10.03
N ASN A 22 4.07 21.33 -10.19
CA ASN A 22 5.32 22.08 -10.16
C ASN A 22 6.34 21.46 -11.14
N ASP A 23 7.47 22.13 -11.36
CA ASP A 23 8.51 21.67 -12.29
C ASP A 23 9.08 20.29 -11.91
N ILE A 24 9.15 19.97 -10.61
CA ILE A 24 9.66 18.69 -10.12
C ILE A 24 8.68 17.56 -10.43
N SER A 25 7.40 17.77 -10.18
CA SER A 25 6.32 16.83 -10.48
C SER A 25 6.21 16.56 -11.96
N ARG A 26 6.47 17.54 -12.83
CA ARG A 26 6.52 17.30 -14.28
C ARG A 26 7.62 16.30 -14.65
N GLY A 27 8.84 16.48 -14.14
CA GLY A 27 9.93 15.52 -14.36
C GLY A 27 9.64 14.14 -13.76
N ILE A 28 9.00 14.10 -12.58
CA ILE A 28 8.55 12.84 -11.96
C ILE A 28 7.50 12.14 -12.83
N VAL A 29 6.52 12.88 -13.34
CA VAL A 29 5.43 12.37 -14.17
C VAL A 29 5.97 11.76 -15.46
N GLU A 30 6.87 12.46 -16.15
CA GLU A 30 7.52 11.97 -17.36
C GLU A 30 8.30 10.68 -17.10
N ALA A 31 9.06 10.61 -16.01
CA ALA A 31 9.75 9.40 -15.60
C ALA A 31 8.78 8.24 -15.29
N ILE A 32 7.68 8.53 -14.59
CA ILE A 32 6.65 7.53 -14.26
C ILE A 32 5.97 7.00 -15.54
N VAL A 33 5.66 7.86 -16.50
CA VAL A 33 5.07 7.47 -17.79
C VAL A 33 6.05 6.63 -18.60
N ALA A 34 7.34 6.98 -18.57
CA ALA A 34 8.39 6.19 -19.23
C ALA A 34 8.52 4.78 -18.62
N ASP A 35 8.44 4.66 -17.28
CA ASP A 35 8.51 3.39 -16.57
C ASP A 35 7.20 2.58 -16.61
N ASN A 36 6.05 3.25 -16.75
CA ASN A 36 4.71 2.63 -16.71
C ASN A 36 3.89 3.13 -17.92
N PRO A 37 3.95 2.44 -19.07
CA PRO A 37 3.18 2.83 -20.25
C PRO A 37 1.66 2.68 -20.05
N GLU A 38 1.24 1.97 -19.00
CA GLU A 38 -0.16 1.83 -18.59
C GLU A 38 -0.68 2.98 -17.71
N ALA A 39 0.20 3.92 -17.31
CA ALA A 39 -0.17 5.05 -16.48
C ALA A 39 -0.88 6.14 -17.31
N THR A 40 -2.04 6.58 -16.84
CA THR A 40 -2.79 7.71 -17.39
C THR A 40 -2.51 8.96 -16.57
N VAL A 41 -1.89 9.96 -17.20
CA VAL A 41 -1.62 11.25 -16.57
C VAL A 41 -2.76 12.22 -16.89
N THR A 42 -3.20 12.94 -15.87
CA THR A 42 -4.18 14.02 -15.95
C THR A 42 -3.60 15.25 -15.27
N GLU A 43 -3.16 16.21 -16.07
CA GLU A 43 -2.62 17.49 -15.59
C GLU A 43 -3.77 18.48 -15.33
N TYR A 44 -3.80 19.01 -14.11
CA TYR A 44 -4.68 20.12 -13.71
C TYR A 44 -3.82 21.35 -13.36
N PRO A 45 -4.39 22.57 -13.44
CA PRO A 45 -3.65 23.81 -13.14
C PRO A 45 -3.00 23.85 -11.75
N ALA A 46 -3.56 23.15 -10.77
CA ALA A 46 -3.08 23.11 -9.38
C ALA A 46 -2.46 21.76 -8.97
N MET A 47 -2.68 20.69 -9.74
CA MET A 47 -2.25 19.33 -9.37
C MET A 47 -2.08 18.46 -10.60
N VAL A 48 -1.24 17.43 -10.53
CA VAL A 48 -1.14 16.39 -11.55
C VAL A 48 -1.57 15.08 -10.93
N LYS A 49 -2.54 14.41 -11.55
CA LYS A 49 -3.02 13.09 -11.13
C LYS A 49 -2.51 12.03 -12.10
N ILE A 50 -1.99 10.94 -11.58
CA ILE A 50 -1.56 9.77 -12.33
C ILE A 50 -2.35 8.57 -11.86
N ASP A 51 -3.04 7.90 -12.78
CA ASP A 51 -3.83 6.70 -12.54
C ASP A 51 -3.17 5.50 -13.21
N SER A 52 -3.05 4.37 -12.51
CA SER A 52 -2.48 3.14 -13.07
C SER A 52 -3.30 1.91 -12.64
N PRO A 53 -3.60 0.98 -13.57
CA PRO A 53 -4.37 -0.23 -13.28
C PRO A 53 -3.54 -1.28 -12.52
N GLY A 54 -3.32 -1.03 -11.23
CA GLY A 54 -2.94 -2.03 -10.23
C GLY A 54 -1.50 -1.96 -9.72
N ARG A 55 -0.55 -1.36 -10.45
CA ARG A 55 0.77 -1.03 -9.90
C ARG A 55 1.34 0.24 -10.53
N LEU A 56 1.92 1.08 -9.68
CA LEU A 56 2.70 2.23 -10.10
C LEU A 56 4.16 2.01 -9.69
N VAL A 57 5.10 2.09 -10.63
CA VAL A 57 6.53 1.95 -10.38
C VAL A 57 7.19 3.31 -10.51
N ILE A 58 7.79 3.80 -9.43
CA ILE A 58 8.53 5.06 -9.45
C ILE A 58 9.99 4.74 -9.14
N ARG A 59 10.90 5.01 -10.07
CA ARG A 59 12.34 4.80 -9.90
C ARG A 59 13.02 6.15 -9.71
N ARG A 60 13.85 6.26 -8.68
CA ARG A 60 14.65 7.47 -8.46
C ARG A 60 15.59 7.75 -9.63
N GLU A 61 16.18 6.71 -10.22
CA GLU A 61 17.14 6.83 -11.32
C GLU A 61 16.50 7.46 -12.56
N SER A 62 15.32 6.97 -12.97
CA SER A 62 14.57 7.55 -14.08
C SER A 62 14.19 9.02 -13.81
N VAL A 63 13.82 9.35 -12.58
CA VAL A 63 13.48 10.72 -12.19
C VAL A 63 14.73 11.62 -12.19
N GLU A 64 15.86 11.14 -11.69
CA GLU A 64 17.15 11.84 -11.72
C GLU A 64 17.62 12.12 -13.16
N GLU A 65 17.42 11.16 -14.08
CA GLU A 65 17.71 11.33 -15.51
C GLU A 65 16.83 12.41 -16.16
N GLN A 66 15.53 12.45 -15.84
CA GLN A 66 14.62 13.48 -16.38
C GLN A 66 14.87 14.86 -15.77
N LEU A 67 15.16 14.93 -14.47
CA LEU A 67 15.42 16.21 -13.79
C LEU A 67 16.85 16.74 -14.00
N GLY A 68 17.80 15.90 -14.43
CA GLY A 68 19.20 16.27 -14.62
C GLY A 68 19.92 16.67 -13.33
N ARG A 69 19.40 16.26 -12.17
CA ARG A 69 19.96 16.53 -10.83
C ARG A 69 19.71 15.34 -9.92
N HIS A 70 20.48 15.27 -8.82
CA HIS A 70 20.18 14.34 -7.75
C HIS A 70 18.79 14.60 -7.18
N TRP A 71 18.00 13.53 -7.07
CA TRP A 71 16.63 13.56 -6.60
C TRP A 71 16.41 12.43 -5.61
N ASP A 72 15.92 12.79 -4.43
CA ASP A 72 15.60 11.83 -3.37
C ASP A 72 14.11 11.48 -3.41
N VAL A 73 13.78 10.22 -3.15
CA VAL A 73 12.39 9.73 -3.09
C VAL A 73 11.59 10.45 -1.99
N GLN A 74 12.25 10.97 -0.95
CA GLN A 74 11.62 11.80 0.07
C GLN A 74 11.02 13.09 -0.50
N GLU A 75 11.61 13.67 -1.57
CA GLU A 75 11.06 14.86 -2.24
C GLU A 75 9.71 14.56 -2.90
N LEU A 76 9.44 13.31 -3.29
CA LEU A 76 8.12 12.90 -3.77
C LEU A 76 7.04 13.15 -2.72
N HIS A 77 7.34 12.87 -1.44
CA HIS A 77 6.39 13.11 -0.34
C HIS A 77 6.14 14.59 -0.08
N LEU A 78 7.06 15.49 -0.45
CA LEU A 78 6.86 16.94 -0.35
C LEU A 78 5.83 17.44 -1.37
N ASN A 79 5.79 16.79 -2.53
CA ASN A 79 4.87 17.13 -3.62
C ASN A 79 3.61 16.24 -3.63
N LEU A 80 3.51 15.27 -2.73
CA LEU A 80 2.39 14.33 -2.67
C LEU A 80 1.15 14.98 -2.06
N ILE A 81 0.09 15.09 -2.85
CA ILE A 81 -1.24 15.51 -2.36
C ILE A 81 -2.00 14.30 -1.80
N SER A 82 -2.04 13.20 -2.56
CA SER A 82 -2.82 12.03 -2.20
C SER A 82 -2.30 10.79 -2.90
N LEU A 83 -2.27 9.65 -2.21
CA LEU A 83 -1.97 8.34 -2.77
C LEU A 83 -3.11 7.41 -2.37
N SER A 84 -3.68 6.71 -3.35
CA SER A 84 -4.65 5.65 -3.12
C SER A 84 -4.10 4.35 -3.66
N GLY A 85 -3.87 3.41 -2.76
CA GLY A 85 -3.49 2.04 -3.06
C GLY A 85 -3.63 1.22 -1.80
N THR A 86 -4.25 0.04 -1.90
CA THR A 86 -4.20 -0.89 -0.77
C THR A 86 -2.77 -1.42 -0.68
N SER A 87 -2.00 -0.91 0.28
CA SER A 87 -0.84 -1.64 0.73
C SER A 87 -1.42 -2.87 1.41
N THR A 88 -1.46 -4.01 0.72
CA THR A 88 -1.67 -5.32 1.34
C THR A 88 -0.47 -5.58 2.24
N ARG A 89 -0.40 -4.85 3.35
CA ARG A 89 0.34 -5.25 4.51
C ARG A 89 -0.27 -6.61 4.85
N PRO A 90 0.51 -7.70 4.90
CA PRO A 90 -0.03 -8.96 5.36
C PRO A 90 -0.55 -8.70 6.78
N THR A 91 -1.87 -8.58 6.90
CA THR A 91 -2.51 -8.49 8.20
C THR A 91 -2.28 -9.89 8.77
N THR A 92 -1.29 -10.01 9.64
CA THR A 92 -1.18 -11.21 10.46
C THR A 92 -2.46 -11.22 11.28
N PRO A 93 -3.34 -12.22 11.14
CA PRO A 93 -4.50 -12.29 12.01
C PRO A 93 -3.98 -12.44 13.43
N SER A 94 -4.14 -11.38 14.23
CA SER A 94 -3.99 -11.44 15.68
C SER A 94 -5.05 -12.42 16.17
N ARG A 95 -4.62 -13.68 16.33
CA ARG A 95 -5.42 -14.73 16.95
C ARG A 95 -5.58 -14.31 18.41
N SER A 96 -6.65 -13.57 18.70
CA SER A 96 -7.13 -13.40 20.06
C SER A 96 -7.50 -14.80 20.56
N SER A 97 -6.59 -15.34 21.36
CA SER A 97 -6.75 -16.61 22.03
C SER A 97 -7.84 -16.44 23.09
N GLY A 98 -9.09 -16.73 22.69
CA GLY A 98 -10.14 -17.08 23.63
C GLY A 98 -9.76 -18.36 24.37
N ALA A 99 -9.76 -18.25 25.70
CA ALA A 99 -9.71 -19.24 26.81
C ALA A 99 -9.63 -20.76 26.50
N PRO A 100 -9.00 -21.54 27.40
CA PRO A 100 -9.85 -22.20 28.40
C PRO A 100 -9.25 -22.29 29.82
N ALA A 101 -10.15 -22.43 30.79
CA ALA A 101 -9.92 -22.49 32.24
C ALA A 101 -8.86 -23.54 32.69
N PRO A 102 -8.12 -23.26 33.78
CA PRO A 102 -7.42 -24.30 34.52
C PRO A 102 -8.16 -24.62 35.84
N ASP A 103 -9.08 -25.58 35.80
CA ASP A 103 -9.33 -26.49 36.93
C ASP A 103 -9.80 -27.81 36.30
N PRO A 104 -9.10 -28.95 36.53
CA PRO A 104 -9.14 -29.61 37.84
C PRO A 104 -7.81 -30.25 38.28
N LYS A 105 -7.51 -30.25 39.59
CA LYS A 105 -6.57 -31.23 40.16
C LYS A 105 -7.26 -32.25 41.08
N PRO A 106 -6.90 -33.53 40.96
CA PRO A 106 -7.61 -34.65 41.56
C PRO A 106 -7.24 -34.89 43.03
N SER A 107 -8.20 -35.51 43.71
CA SER A 107 -8.15 -36.07 45.06
C SER A 107 -6.82 -36.72 45.41
N ARG A 108 -6.23 -36.34 46.56
CA ARG A 108 -5.34 -37.22 47.31
C ARG A 108 -5.77 -37.28 48.77
N THR A 109 -6.60 -38.27 49.05
CA THR A 109 -6.73 -38.89 50.38
C THR A 109 -5.33 -39.11 50.97
N ARG A 110 -5.03 -38.45 52.08
CA ARG A 110 -4.05 -38.96 53.05
C ARG A 110 -4.56 -38.74 54.46
N ARG A 111 -5.15 -39.83 54.93
CA ARG A 111 -5.45 -40.22 56.31
C ARG A 111 -4.18 -40.09 57.19
N GLN A 112 -4.42 -39.90 58.49
CA GLN A 112 -3.51 -40.10 59.64
C GLN A 112 -2.60 -38.91 59.98
N ALA A 113 -2.49 -38.43 61.21
CA ALA A 113 -2.87 -38.97 62.52
C ALA A 113 -3.25 -37.82 63.47
#